data_AF-A0A1H9ALA1-F1
#
_entry.id   AF-A0A1H9ALA1-F1
#
_cell.length_a   1.000
_cell.length_b   1.000
_cell.length_c   1.000
_cell.angle_alpha   90.00
_cell.angle_beta   90.00
_cell.angle_gamma   90.00
#
_symmetry.space_group_name_H-M   'P 1'
#
loop_
_entity.id
_entity.type
_entity.pdbx_description
1 polymer ?
#
loop_
_entity_poly.entity_id
_entity_poly.type
_entity_poly.pdbx_seq_one_letter_code
_entity_poly.pdbx_strand_id
1 'polypeptide(L)'
;MNVFDMEGEMSPSQIEQTELTAAFLNALASGTILAAPVAPYIGMGMRTLSTDTNILNLTALSAFCVVLGIKLHLIGRRQLQRLEE
;
A
#
# COMPACT_ATOMS: atom_id res chain seq x y z
N MET A 1 40.43 18.57 0.35
CA MET A 1 39.40 17.54 0.12
C MET A 1 38.74 17.31 1.47
N ASN A 2 37.64 18.02 1.72
CA ASN A 2 37.02 18.08 3.04
C ASN A 2 36.11 16.86 3.24
N VAL A 3 36.37 16.13 4.32
CA VAL A 3 35.65 14.94 4.77
C VAL A 3 34.35 15.34 5.52
N PHE A 4 33.86 16.57 5.29
CA PHE A 4 32.84 17.23 6.11
C PHE A 4 31.50 17.48 5.41
N ASP A 5 31.31 16.99 4.17
CA ASP A 5 30.00 16.90 3.49
C ASP A 5 29.30 15.56 3.80
N MET A 6 29.29 15.15 5.07
CA MET A 6 28.48 14.03 5.57
C MET A 6 27.22 14.53 6.30
N GLU A 7 26.66 15.68 5.89
CA GLU A 7 25.32 16.11 6.31
C GLU A 7 24.29 15.70 5.25
N GLY A 8 23.63 14.57 5.49
CA GLY A 8 22.20 14.43 5.19
C GLY A 8 21.74 14.23 3.74
N GLU A 9 22.61 14.20 2.73
CA GLU A 9 22.16 13.85 1.37
C GLU A 9 21.99 12.33 1.24
N MET A 10 20.76 11.88 0.98
CA MET A 10 20.48 10.50 0.59
C MET A 10 21.35 10.15 -0.62
N SER A 11 22.05 9.01 -0.56
CA SER A 11 22.82 8.54 -1.71
C SER A 11 21.89 8.32 -2.91
N PRO A 12 22.36 8.44 -4.16
CA PRO A 12 21.53 8.26 -5.36
C PRO A 12 20.74 6.94 -5.35
N SER A 13 21.38 5.89 -4.82
CA SER A 13 20.76 4.58 -4.61
C SER A 13 19.62 4.57 -3.58
N GLN A 14 19.68 5.41 -2.54
CA GLN A 14 18.62 5.54 -1.54
C GLN A 14 17.42 6.29 -2.10
N ILE A 15 17.64 7.28 -2.99
CA ILE A 15 16.57 7.99 -3.70
C ILE A 15 15.83 7.02 -4.62
N GLU A 16 16.55 6.30 -5.49
CA GLU A 16 15.98 5.33 -6.42
C GLU A 16 15.24 4.21 -5.68
N GLN A 17 15.80 3.72 -4.57
CA GLN A 17 15.14 2.71 -3.74
C GLN A 17 13.85 3.24 -3.10
N THR A 18 13.83 4.50 -2.67
CA THR A 18 12.64 5.13 -2.08
C THR A 18 11.57 5.35 -3.13
N GLU A 19 11.94 5.74 -4.35
CA GLU A 19 11.03 5.89 -5.49
C GLU A 19 10.40 4.55 -5.89
N LEU A 20 11.22 3.49 -6.05
CA LEU A 20 10.76 2.12 -6.32
C LEU A 20 9.84 1.61 -5.22
N THR A 21 10.18 1.87 -3.96
CA THR A 21 9.35 1.47 -2.81
C THR A 21 8.02 2.20 -2.83
N ALA A 22 8.00 3.50 -3.11
CA ALA A 22 6.77 4.26 -3.19
C ALA A 22 5.89 3.83 -4.38
N ALA A 23 6.48 3.56 -5.54
CA ALA A 23 5.78 3.00 -6.70
C ALA A 23 5.19 1.62 -6.39
N PHE A 24 5.94 0.75 -5.72
CA PHE A 24 5.47 -0.56 -5.27
C PHE A 24 4.33 -0.45 -4.26
N LEU A 25 4.45 0.43 -3.25
CA LEU A 25 3.39 0.67 -2.27
C LEU A 25 2.13 1.24 -2.93
N ASN A 26 2.28 2.09 -3.93
CA ASN A 26 1.17 2.63 -4.70
C ASN A 26 0.46 1.54 -5.52
N ALA A 27 1.22 0.70 -6.21
CA ALA A 27 0.69 -0.45 -6.95
C ALA A 27 -0.03 -1.43 -6.00
N LEU A 28 0.58 -1.77 -4.87
CA LEU A 28 0.01 -2.67 -3.87
C LEU A 28 -1.27 -2.08 -3.24
N ALA A 29 -1.28 -0.79 -2.92
CA ALA A 29 -2.45 -0.10 -2.42
C ALA A 29 -3.60 -0.13 -3.42
N SER A 30 -3.33 0.19 -4.70
CA SER A 30 -4.34 0.16 -5.76
C SER A 30 -4.91 -1.25 -5.96
N GLY A 31 -4.05 -2.29 -5.96
CA GLY A 31 -4.46 -3.68 -6.06
C GLY A 31 -5.28 -4.15 -4.86
N THR A 32 -4.92 -3.72 -3.65
CA THR A 32 -5.65 -4.05 -2.41
C THR A 32 -7.04 -3.39 -2.40
N ILE A 33 -7.15 -2.13 -2.82
CA ILE A 33 -8.43 -1.41 -2.92
C ILE A 33 -9.35 -2.08 -3.94
N LEU A 34 -8.81 -2.50 -5.09
CA LEU A 34 -9.59 -3.18 -6.12
C LEU A 34 -9.97 -4.61 -5.71
N ALA A 35 -9.08 -5.32 -5.02
CA ALA A 35 -9.31 -6.68 -4.57
C ALA A 35 -10.25 -6.77 -3.35
N ALA A 36 -10.30 -5.75 -2.50
CA ALA A 36 -11.14 -5.73 -1.28
C ALA A 36 -12.63 -6.04 -1.52
N PRO A 37 -13.32 -5.50 -2.55
CA PRO A 37 -14.69 -5.88 -2.86
C PRO A 37 -14.80 -7.21 -3.64
N VAL A 38 -13.77 -7.63 -4.39
CA VAL A 38 -13.83 -8.81 -5.28
C VAL A 38 -13.43 -10.11 -4.56
N ALA A 39 -12.44 -10.05 -3.68
CA ALA A 39 -11.90 -11.19 -2.94
C ALA A 39 -12.96 -11.99 -2.16
N PRO A 40 -13.98 -11.37 -1.53
CA PRO A 40 -15.00 -12.14 -0.84
C PRO A 40 -15.90 -12.94 -1.79
N TYR A 41 -16.19 -12.43 -3.00
CA TYR A 41 -16.92 -13.18 -4.02
C TYR A 41 -16.10 -14.36 -4.56
N ILE A 42 -14.79 -14.17 -4.75
CA ILE A 42 -13.88 -15.26 -5.13
C ILE A 42 -13.86 -16.33 -4.03
N GLY A 43 -13.76 -15.94 -2.75
CA GLY A 43 -13.76 -16.88 -1.63
C GLY A 43 -15.08 -17.63 -1.44
N MET A 44 -16.23 -16.98 -1.72
CA MET A 44 -17.52 -17.66 -1.80
C MET A 44 -17.56 -18.66 -2.96
N GLY A 45 -17.07 -18.28 -4.15
CA GLY A 45 -17.01 -19.14 -5.33
C GLY A 45 -16.09 -20.36 -5.16
N MET A 46 -15.01 -20.21 -4.41
CA MET A 46 -14.09 -21.30 -4.05
C MET A 46 -14.57 -22.16 -2.88
N ARG A 47 -15.75 -21.87 -2.29
CA ARG A 47 -16.27 -22.51 -1.07
C ARG A 47 -15.34 -22.41 0.16
N THR A 48 -14.36 -21.52 0.13
CA THR A 48 -13.47 -21.27 1.28
C THR A 48 -14.14 -20.39 2.33
N LEU A 49 -15.12 -19.58 1.91
CA LEU A 49 -16.05 -18.88 2.80
C LEU A 49 -17.40 -19.61 2.81
N SER A 50 -17.90 -19.94 4.02
CA SER A 50 -19.26 -20.47 4.18
C SER A 50 -20.29 -19.43 3.76
N THR A 51 -21.36 -19.86 3.10
CA THR A 51 -22.47 -18.98 2.68
C THR A 51 -23.23 -18.34 3.84
N ASP A 52 -23.06 -18.83 5.08
CA ASP A 52 -23.57 -18.22 6.32
C ASP A 52 -22.69 -17.07 6.84
N THR A 53 -21.66 -16.66 6.10
CA THR A 53 -20.80 -15.55 6.53
C THR A 53 -21.60 -14.26 6.60
N ASN A 54 -21.65 -13.65 7.78
CA ASN A 54 -22.39 -12.42 8.03
C ASN A 54 -21.92 -11.29 7.07
N ILE A 55 -22.85 -10.77 6.28
CA ILE A 55 -22.60 -9.72 5.28
C ILE A 55 -21.96 -8.47 5.92
N LEU A 56 -22.28 -8.18 7.19
CA LEU A 56 -21.66 -7.09 7.94
C LEU A 56 -20.16 -7.32 8.19
N ASN A 57 -19.74 -8.56 8.46
CA ASN A 57 -18.32 -8.88 8.64
C ASN A 57 -17.55 -8.77 7.31
N LEU A 58 -18.18 -9.19 6.21
CA LEU A 58 -17.62 -9.06 4.87
C LEU A 58 -17.44 -7.59 4.47
N THR A 59 -18.45 -6.77 4.68
CA THR A 59 -18.38 -5.33 4.39
C THR A 59 -17.40 -4.60 5.32
N ALA A 60 -17.36 -4.96 6.61
CA ALA A 60 -16.37 -4.40 7.54
C ALA A 60 -14.92 -4.78 7.15
N LEU A 61 -14.69 -6.01 6.70
CA LEU A 61 -13.39 -6.46 6.23
C LEU A 61 -12.97 -5.74 4.93
N SER A 62 -13.88 -5.61 3.96
CA SER A 62 -13.62 -4.86 2.74
C SER A 62 -13.34 -3.38 3.04
N ALA A 63 -14.10 -2.75 3.94
CA ALA A 63 -13.87 -1.37 4.36
C ALA A 63 -12.51 -1.21 5.06
N PHE A 64 -12.13 -2.16 5.91
CA PHE A 64 -10.81 -2.17 6.56
C PHE A 64 -9.67 -2.26 5.53
N CYS A 65 -9.77 -3.16 4.55
CA CYS A 65 -8.79 -3.29 3.47
C CYS A 65 -8.67 -2.01 2.64
N VAL A 66 -9.79 -1.33 2.35
CA VAL A 66 -9.79 -0.04 1.64
C VAL A 66 -9.08 1.05 2.47
N VAL A 67 -9.39 1.16 3.77
CA VAL A 67 -8.73 2.13 4.66
C VAL A 67 -7.21 1.87 4.75
N LEU A 68 -6.80 0.61 4.85
CA LEU A 68 -5.39 0.20 4.81
C LEU A 68 -4.73 0.58 3.49
N GLY A 69 -5.39 0.31 2.36
CA GLY A 69 -4.91 0.69 1.03
C GLY A 69 -4.73 2.21 0.91
N ILE A 70 -5.69 3.01 1.38
CA ILE A 70 -5.58 4.47 1.40
C ILE A 70 -4.41 4.93 2.27
N LYS A 71 -4.20 4.32 3.44
CA LYS A 71 -3.05 4.65 4.31
C LYS A 71 -1.72 4.33 3.64
N LEU A 72 -1.60 3.15 3.01
CA LEU A 72 -0.40 2.76 2.27
C LEU A 72 -0.12 3.70 1.09
N HIS A 73 -1.16 4.07 0.35
CA HIS A 73 -1.08 5.05 -0.73
C HIS A 73 -0.57 6.41 -0.23
N LEU A 74 -1.13 6.91 0.88
CA LEU A 74 -0.70 8.18 1.48
C LEU A 74 0.73 8.12 2.02
N ILE A 75 1.17 6.98 2.57
CA ILE A 75 2.55 6.79 3.03
C ILE A 75 3.51 6.81 1.84
N GLY A 76 3.22 6.05 0.76
CA GLY A 76 4.03 6.08 -0.45
C GLY A 76 4.11 7.48 -1.06
N ARG A 77 2.98 8.18 -1.11
CA ARG A 77 2.92 9.56 -1.63
C ARG A 77 3.68 10.56 -0.76
N ARG A 78 3.66 10.40 0.58
CA ARG A 78 4.47 11.22 1.50
C ARG A 78 5.97 10.98 1.34
N GLN A 79 6.38 9.73 1.09
CA GLN A 79 7.80 9.44 0.86
C GLN A 79 8.29 10.05 -0.46
N LEU A 80 7.47 10.02 -1.52
CA LEU A 80 7.76 10.73 -2.76
C LEU A 80 7.85 12.25 -2.57
N GLN A 81 6.91 12.87 -1.84
CA GLN A 81 6.97 14.31 -1.57
C GLN A 81 8.24 14.72 -0.81
N ARG A 82 8.77 13.86 0.08
CA ARG A 82 10.03 14.12 0.80
C ARG A 82 11.28 13.99 -0.06
N LEU A 83 11.17 13.45 -1.27
CA LEU A 83 12.25 13.40 -2.26
C LEU A 83 12.18 14.57 -3.25
N GLU A 84 11.01 15.21 -3.38
CA GLU A 84 10.81 16.40 -4.24
C GLU A 84 11.15 17.72 -3.52
N GLU A 85 11.20 17.74 -2.18
CA GLU A 85 11.70 18.85 -1.34
C GLU A 85 13.21 18.75 -1.11
#